data_AF-A0A2V1EDI2-F1
#
_entry.id   AF-A0A2V1EDI2-F1
#
_cell.length_a   1.000
_cell.length_b   1.000
_cell.length_c   1.000
_cell.angle_alpha   90.00
_cell.angle_beta   90.00
_cell.angle_gamma   90.00
#
_symmetry.space_group_name_H-M   'P 1'
#
loop_
_entity.id
_entity.type
_entity.pdbx_description
1 polymer ?
#
loop_
_entity_poly.entity_id
_entity_poly.type
_entity_poly.pdbx_seq_one_letter_code
_entity_poly.pdbx_strand_id
1 'polypeptide(L)'
;MPDKCKERERLAAAGNPDVPSIPVGAIRGRLCFRCFGPSTNILKCGGCKRAYYCSKQCQKLDWSAQHKNHCKIFKTINEVEEQQYLSTRTWPEYSSQLLQTIRIIRNAAPGDEALRYVIQAQAYCAFCRRTAVQLANRSIALKPCGKCRLVSSCAECPQVDTHTASVCSSYAKFAKIENFRIDFFEDTGKASPLTCTQFPRKTRKSLASSTGWYDYFVNISDKSQISGIIKPDFDGLVDAAGEEDQERMRLFLLCSTDNLTMPLTIASALEDISCDKPFLNLHLVGATGREVIALGNMEELFHLNPALKGFHITAVGPNLMPGPNGSPLIPKTDVNCCPACKADGRKRSIAIYKGLYHDFVKIPEYEKPDLVVLFNSGWADGDDAESDWAPTIDNLIEAGVPALFTTYNEQEAEHESRRLKEKKAKFEVDVGANKWSGLMPTPEFIDEEYGMWFQNAYRYVIRGRTG
;
A
#
# COMPACT_ATOMS: atom_id res chain seq x y z
N MET A 1 -17.99 -16.31 18.63
CA MET A 1 -17.23 -15.60 17.57
C MET A 1 -16.06 -16.48 17.21
N PRO A 2 -15.78 -16.77 15.93
CA PRO A 2 -14.55 -17.48 15.56
C PRO A 2 -13.37 -16.77 16.23
N ASP A 3 -12.47 -17.51 16.90
CA ASP A 3 -11.43 -16.89 17.74
C ASP A 3 -10.53 -15.94 16.93
N LYS A 4 -10.29 -16.27 15.67
CA LYS A 4 -9.66 -15.41 14.65
C LYS A 4 -10.24 -14.00 14.55
N CYS A 5 -11.58 -13.86 14.58
CA CYS A 5 -12.22 -12.54 14.52
C CYS A 5 -12.00 -11.72 15.80
N LYS A 6 -11.95 -12.36 16.98
CA LYS A 6 -11.73 -11.65 18.26
C LYS A 6 -10.35 -11.01 18.30
N GLU A 7 -9.33 -11.76 17.88
CA GLU A 7 -7.97 -11.28 17.93
C GLU A 7 -7.74 -10.11 16.97
N ARG A 8 -8.27 -10.22 15.74
CA ARG A 8 -8.23 -9.12 14.77
C ARG A 8 -8.87 -7.84 15.31
N GLU A 9 -10.04 -7.95 15.95
CA GLU A 9 -10.70 -6.79 16.57
C GLU A 9 -9.92 -6.21 17.73
N ARG A 10 -9.31 -7.06 18.56
CA ARG A 10 -8.45 -6.62 19.66
C ARG A 10 -7.26 -5.82 19.14
N LEU A 11 -6.60 -6.31 18.09
CA LEU A 11 -5.46 -5.64 17.45
C LEU A 11 -5.89 -4.33 16.78
N ALA A 12 -7.03 -4.31 16.08
CA ALA A 12 -7.58 -3.10 15.48
C ALA A 12 -7.95 -2.05 16.54
N ALA A 13 -8.59 -2.46 17.63
CA ALA A 13 -8.95 -1.58 18.74
C ALA A 13 -7.72 -1.05 19.50
N ALA A 14 -6.60 -1.78 19.48
CA ALA A 14 -5.32 -1.31 19.98
C ALA A 14 -4.60 -0.34 19.03
N GLY A 15 -5.22 0.01 17.89
CA GLY A 15 -4.65 0.92 16.89
C GLY A 15 -3.52 0.31 16.08
N ASN A 16 -3.42 -1.02 16.01
CA ASN A 16 -2.44 -1.68 15.16
C ASN A 16 -2.75 -1.38 13.68
N PRO A 17 -1.90 -0.65 12.95
CA PRO A 17 -2.19 -0.27 11.57
C PRO A 17 -1.94 -1.39 10.56
N ASP A 18 -1.39 -2.54 11.00
CA ASP A 18 -1.09 -3.71 10.15
C ASP A 18 -2.24 -4.74 10.13
N VAL A 19 -3.42 -4.35 10.60
CA VAL A 19 -4.62 -5.20 10.53
C VAL A 19 -5.18 -5.19 9.10
N PRO A 20 -5.38 -6.36 8.44
CA PRO A 20 -5.94 -6.41 7.10
C PRO A 20 -7.32 -5.76 7.03
N SER A 21 -7.50 -4.91 6.04
CA SER A 21 -8.80 -4.37 5.65
C SER A 21 -9.71 -5.48 5.09
N ILE A 22 -10.97 -5.14 4.81
CA ILE A 22 -11.89 -6.07 4.15
C ILE A 22 -11.36 -6.43 2.76
N PRO A 23 -11.14 -7.72 2.43
CA PRO A 23 -10.55 -8.09 1.16
C PRO A 23 -11.50 -7.86 -0.01
N VAL A 24 -10.95 -7.60 -1.20
CA VAL A 24 -11.72 -7.48 -2.45
C VAL A 24 -12.52 -8.75 -2.71
N GLY A 25 -11.94 -9.91 -2.39
CA GLY A 25 -12.65 -11.18 -2.42
C GLY A 25 -13.94 -11.17 -1.59
N ALA A 26 -13.94 -10.53 -0.41
CA ALA A 26 -15.16 -10.38 0.40
C ALA A 26 -16.15 -9.43 -0.28
N ILE A 27 -15.69 -8.23 -0.67
CA ILE A 27 -16.51 -7.19 -1.35
C ILE A 27 -17.24 -7.76 -2.58
N ARG A 28 -16.58 -8.64 -3.35
CA ARG A 28 -17.12 -9.28 -4.54
C ARG A 28 -17.84 -10.62 -4.27
N GLY A 29 -18.16 -10.89 -3.02
CA GLY A 29 -18.99 -12.02 -2.58
C GLY A 29 -18.33 -13.39 -2.73
N ARG A 30 -17.00 -13.46 -2.63
CA ARG A 30 -16.22 -14.72 -2.64
C ARG A 30 -15.80 -15.14 -1.23
N LEU A 31 -15.56 -14.16 -0.36
CA LEU A 31 -15.16 -14.37 1.04
C LEU A 31 -16.21 -13.75 1.99
N CYS A 32 -16.24 -14.23 3.22
CA CYS A 32 -17.09 -13.66 4.26
C CYS A 32 -16.62 -12.25 4.65
N PHE A 33 -17.52 -11.26 4.68
CA PHE A 33 -17.25 -9.89 5.14
C PHE A 33 -16.68 -9.84 6.56
N ARG A 34 -16.98 -10.84 7.39
CA ARG A 34 -16.62 -10.84 8.81
C ARG A 34 -15.33 -11.60 9.13
N CYS A 35 -15.24 -12.86 8.68
CA CYS A 35 -14.09 -13.71 9.00
C CYS A 35 -13.09 -13.86 7.86
N PHE A 36 -13.41 -13.33 6.68
CA PHE A 36 -12.65 -13.49 5.43
C PHE A 36 -12.52 -14.94 4.94
N GLY A 37 -13.17 -15.90 5.61
CA GLY A 37 -13.19 -17.29 5.18
C GLY A 37 -14.02 -17.50 3.91
N PRO A 38 -13.62 -18.45 3.04
CA PRO A 38 -14.41 -18.84 1.88
C PRO A 38 -15.69 -19.59 2.31
N SER A 39 -16.69 -19.60 1.44
CA SER A 39 -17.91 -20.42 1.62
C SER A 39 -18.46 -20.85 0.28
N THR A 40 -18.90 -22.11 0.17
CA THR A 40 -19.67 -22.61 -0.97
C THR A 40 -21.09 -22.03 -1.00
N ASN A 41 -21.64 -21.68 0.16
CA ASN A 41 -22.96 -21.10 0.34
C ASN A 41 -22.84 -19.77 1.07
N ILE A 42 -22.58 -18.70 0.33
CA ILE A 42 -22.42 -17.37 0.89
C ILE A 42 -23.79 -16.66 1.01
N LEU A 43 -24.15 -16.27 2.24
CA LEU A 43 -25.36 -15.54 2.55
C LEU A 43 -25.18 -14.07 2.17
N LYS A 44 -26.19 -13.46 1.54
CA LYS A 44 -26.20 -12.03 1.25
C LYS A 44 -27.03 -11.28 2.29
N CYS A 45 -26.58 -10.11 2.72
CA CYS A 45 -27.40 -9.23 3.55
C CYS A 45 -28.68 -8.85 2.82
N GLY A 46 -29.84 -9.24 3.37
CA GLY A 46 -31.15 -8.93 2.76
C GLY A 46 -31.49 -7.44 2.74
N GLY A 47 -30.83 -6.63 3.58
CA GLY A 47 -31.03 -5.18 3.63
C GLY A 47 -30.32 -4.45 2.49
N CYS A 48 -28.99 -4.40 2.52
CA CYS A 48 -28.20 -3.62 1.55
C CYS A 48 -27.78 -4.40 0.31
N LYS A 49 -27.86 -5.75 0.31
CA LYS A 49 -27.40 -6.63 -0.77
C LYS A 49 -25.90 -6.54 -1.13
N ARG A 50 -25.09 -5.79 -0.37
CA ARG A 50 -23.64 -5.59 -0.59
C ARG A 50 -22.73 -6.42 0.32
N ALA A 51 -23.19 -6.80 1.51
CA ALA A 51 -22.41 -7.61 2.44
C ALA A 51 -22.72 -9.11 2.31
N TYR A 52 -21.69 -9.93 2.43
CA TYR A 52 -21.75 -11.38 2.24
C TYR A 52 -21.17 -12.14 3.44
N TYR A 53 -21.79 -13.23 3.87
CA TYR A 53 -21.42 -13.95 5.09
C TYR A 53 -21.40 -15.46 4.88
N CYS A 54 -20.43 -16.16 5.47
CA CYS A 54 -20.42 -17.62 5.46
C CYS A 54 -21.52 -18.23 6.37
N SER A 55 -22.04 -17.47 7.33
CA SER A 55 -23.06 -17.94 8.28
C SER A 55 -23.89 -16.81 8.88
N LYS A 56 -25.08 -17.14 9.42
CA LYS A 56 -25.90 -16.20 10.21
C LYS A 56 -25.16 -15.68 11.45
N GLN A 57 -24.23 -16.47 12.00
CA GLN A 57 -23.40 -16.05 13.13
C GLN A 57 -22.46 -14.91 12.72
N CYS A 58 -21.73 -15.06 11.61
CA CYS A 58 -20.87 -14.01 11.08
C CYS A 58 -21.65 -12.74 10.74
N GLN A 59 -22.86 -12.87 10.18
CA GLN A 59 -23.75 -11.74 9.93
C GLN A 59 -24.12 -10.98 11.21
N LYS A 60 -24.50 -11.70 12.29
CA LYS A 60 -24.84 -11.08 13.57
C LYS A 60 -23.66 -10.37 14.22
N LEU A 61 -22.46 -10.95 14.13
CA LEU A 61 -21.24 -10.36 14.68
C LEU A 61 -20.87 -9.08 13.94
N ASP A 62 -20.89 -9.10 12.60
CA ASP A 62 -20.61 -7.91 11.79
C ASP A 62 -21.66 -6.82 11.98
N TRP A 63 -22.94 -7.19 12.16
CA TRP A 63 -24.02 -6.27 12.47
C TRP A 63 -23.75 -5.43 13.72
N SER A 64 -23.30 -6.08 14.80
CA SER A 64 -22.97 -5.41 16.06
C SER A 64 -21.68 -4.60 15.99
N ALA A 65 -20.70 -5.03 15.20
CA ALA A 65 -19.41 -4.36 15.11
C ALA A 65 -19.47 -3.06 14.29
N GLN A 66 -20.07 -3.09 13.10
CA GLN A 66 -20.06 -1.94 12.18
C GLN A 66 -21.20 -1.93 11.15
N HIS A 67 -21.66 -3.12 10.70
CA HIS A 67 -22.50 -3.21 9.51
C HIS A 67 -23.88 -2.58 9.68
N LYS A 68 -24.40 -2.43 10.91
CA LYS A 68 -25.67 -1.72 11.14
C LYS A 68 -25.65 -0.30 10.56
N ASN A 69 -24.54 0.42 10.71
CA ASN A 69 -24.39 1.77 10.20
C ASN A 69 -24.08 1.74 8.69
N HIS A 70 -23.17 0.87 8.27
CA HIS A 70 -22.81 0.70 6.86
C HIS A 70 -24.02 0.29 6.00
N CYS A 71 -24.90 -0.58 6.50
CA CYS A 71 -26.09 -1.07 5.80
C CYS A 71 -27.04 0.05 5.41
N LYS A 72 -27.21 1.07 6.28
CA LYS A 72 -28.04 2.24 5.98
C LYS A 72 -27.45 3.04 4.83
N ILE A 73 -26.16 3.36 4.91
CA ILE A 73 -25.45 4.12 3.87
C ILE A 73 -25.47 3.35 2.55
N PHE A 74 -25.19 2.04 2.57
CA PHE A 74 -25.25 1.20 1.37
C PHE A 74 -26.63 1.17 0.71
N LYS A 75 -27.72 1.26 1.47
CA LYS A 75 -29.08 1.38 0.88
C LYS A 75 -29.24 2.70 0.14
N THR A 76 -28.83 3.82 0.73
CA THR A 76 -28.82 5.12 0.06
C THR A 76 -27.97 5.09 -1.21
N ILE A 77 -26.78 4.47 -1.15
CA ILE A 77 -25.92 4.31 -2.34
C ILE A 77 -26.60 3.46 -3.42
N ASN A 78 -27.31 2.39 -3.04
CA ASN A 78 -28.07 1.60 -4.01
C ASN A 78 -29.15 2.41 -4.72
N GLU A 79 -29.85 3.29 -4.00
CA GLU A 79 -30.87 4.18 -4.56
C GLU A 79 -30.24 5.17 -5.55
N VAL A 80 -29.10 5.77 -5.18
CA VAL A 80 -28.34 6.67 -6.06
C VAL A 80 -27.88 5.95 -7.33
N GLU A 81 -27.26 4.76 -7.19
CA GLU A 81 -26.82 3.97 -8.35
C GLU A 81 -28.00 3.56 -9.25
N GLU A 82 -29.18 3.29 -8.69
CA GLU A 82 -30.38 2.93 -9.44
C GLU A 82 -31.00 4.12 -10.17
N GLN A 83 -31.05 5.30 -9.54
CA GLN A 83 -31.51 6.54 -10.19
C GLN A 83 -30.66 6.92 -11.41
N GLN A 84 -29.38 6.55 -11.38
CA GLN A 84 -28.41 6.79 -12.44
C GLN A 84 -28.25 5.60 -13.39
N TYR A 85 -29.18 4.65 -13.39
CA TYR A 85 -29.07 3.43 -14.18
C TYR A 85 -28.90 3.71 -15.68
N LEU A 86 -27.93 3.01 -16.28
CA LEU A 86 -27.76 2.89 -17.73
C LEU A 86 -27.59 1.40 -18.06
N SER A 87 -28.11 0.98 -19.22
CA SER A 87 -27.99 -0.40 -19.71
C SER A 87 -26.55 -0.77 -20.07
N THR A 88 -25.74 0.21 -20.47
CA THR A 88 -24.31 0.11 -20.73
C THR A 88 -23.60 1.43 -20.43
N ARG A 89 -22.30 1.36 -20.15
CA ARG A 89 -21.42 2.52 -19.91
C ARG A 89 -20.01 2.22 -20.44
N THR A 90 -19.31 3.28 -20.82
CA THR A 90 -17.85 3.33 -20.94
C THR A 90 -17.19 3.36 -19.55
N TRP A 91 -15.87 3.13 -19.49
CA TRP A 91 -15.14 3.25 -18.22
C TRP A 91 -15.17 4.67 -17.64
N PRO A 92 -14.89 5.75 -18.41
CA PRO A 92 -14.95 7.11 -17.85
C PRO A 92 -16.30 7.48 -17.24
N GLU A 93 -17.41 7.04 -17.85
CA GLU A 93 -18.76 7.26 -17.30
C GLU A 93 -18.96 6.50 -15.98
N TYR A 94 -18.51 5.24 -15.91
CA TYR A 94 -18.57 4.44 -14.69
C TYR A 94 -17.71 5.03 -13.57
N SER A 95 -16.46 5.39 -13.87
CA SER A 95 -15.52 6.00 -12.92
C SER A 95 -16.04 7.34 -12.38
N SER A 96 -16.58 8.20 -13.24
CA SER A 96 -17.20 9.47 -12.83
C SER A 96 -18.38 9.25 -11.88
N GLN A 97 -19.24 8.26 -12.17
CA GLN A 97 -20.34 7.87 -11.28
C GLN A 97 -19.83 7.33 -9.93
N LEU A 98 -18.78 6.52 -9.96
CA LEU A 98 -18.14 5.95 -8.78
C LEU A 98 -17.56 7.06 -7.89
N LEU A 99 -16.87 8.04 -8.47
CA LEU A 99 -16.35 9.22 -7.78
C LEU A 99 -17.46 10.04 -7.11
N GLN A 100 -18.58 10.27 -7.78
CA GLN A 100 -19.73 10.94 -7.18
C GLN A 100 -20.25 10.16 -5.96
N THR A 101 -20.34 8.84 -6.07
CA THR A 101 -20.79 7.96 -4.99
C THR A 101 -19.82 8.00 -3.79
N ILE A 102 -18.51 8.00 -4.05
CA ILE A 102 -17.47 8.12 -3.04
C ILE A 102 -17.57 9.48 -2.31
N ARG A 103 -17.86 10.58 -3.02
CA ARG A 103 -18.08 11.91 -2.43
C ARG A 103 -19.30 11.93 -1.49
N ILE A 104 -20.39 11.29 -1.89
CA ILE A 104 -21.58 11.15 -1.03
C ILE A 104 -21.22 10.40 0.27
N ILE A 105 -20.46 9.32 0.17
CA ILE A 105 -19.97 8.58 1.33
C ILE A 105 -19.06 9.45 2.19
N ARG A 106 -18.09 10.14 1.58
CA ARG A 106 -17.15 11.02 2.30
C ARG A 106 -17.91 12.06 3.12
N ASN A 107 -19.00 12.61 2.59
CA ASN A 107 -19.83 13.57 3.32
C ASN A 107 -20.63 12.92 4.45
N ALA A 108 -21.16 11.70 4.24
CA ALA A 108 -21.98 10.98 5.23
C ALA A 108 -21.15 10.30 6.35
N ALA A 109 -19.93 9.89 6.04
CA ALA A 109 -19.00 9.19 6.93
C ALA A 109 -17.54 9.56 6.60
N PRO A 110 -17.07 10.77 6.96
CA PRO A 110 -15.75 11.29 6.55
C PRO A 110 -14.58 10.39 6.95
N GLY A 111 -14.61 9.81 8.15
CA GLY A 111 -13.53 8.95 8.66
C GLY A 111 -13.62 7.47 8.28
N ASP A 112 -14.65 7.03 7.54
CA ASP A 112 -14.86 5.61 7.27
C ASP A 112 -14.29 5.19 5.90
N GLU A 113 -13.00 4.89 5.89
CA GLU A 113 -12.29 4.48 4.68
C GLU A 113 -12.75 3.11 4.18
N ALA A 114 -13.03 2.18 5.09
CA ALA A 114 -13.48 0.84 4.76
C ALA A 114 -14.81 0.89 3.99
N LEU A 115 -15.73 1.77 4.38
CA LEU A 115 -16.99 1.96 3.67
C LEU A 115 -16.76 2.46 2.23
N ARG A 116 -15.87 3.44 2.04
CA ARG A 116 -15.49 3.92 0.70
C ARG A 116 -14.88 2.80 -0.14
N TYR A 117 -13.97 2.03 0.44
CA TYR A 117 -13.28 0.93 -0.21
C TYR A 117 -14.24 -0.16 -0.70
N VAL A 118 -15.27 -0.50 0.08
CA VAL A 118 -16.33 -1.45 -0.33
C VAL A 118 -17.04 -1.01 -1.61
N ILE A 119 -17.23 0.30 -1.81
CA ILE A 119 -17.85 0.83 -3.02
C ILE A 119 -16.86 0.92 -4.17
N GLN A 120 -15.62 1.35 -3.93
CA GLN A 120 -14.56 1.38 -4.94
C GLN A 120 -14.31 -0.01 -5.56
N ALA A 121 -14.11 -1.02 -4.72
CA ALA A 121 -13.75 -2.36 -5.18
C ALA A 121 -14.97 -3.23 -5.58
N GLN A 122 -16.17 -2.65 -5.67
CA GLN A 122 -17.40 -3.38 -5.92
C GLN A 122 -17.38 -4.18 -7.23
N ALA A 123 -18.16 -5.26 -7.28
CA ALA A 123 -18.28 -6.06 -8.50
C ALA A 123 -19.19 -5.36 -9.52
N TYR A 124 -18.74 -5.33 -10.77
CA TYR A 124 -19.49 -4.88 -11.94
C TYR A 124 -19.28 -5.84 -13.12
N CYS A 125 -20.09 -5.70 -14.18
CA CYS A 125 -19.90 -6.43 -15.43
C CYS A 125 -18.83 -5.76 -16.32
N ALA A 126 -17.80 -6.51 -16.72
CA ALA A 126 -16.70 -6.03 -17.56
C ALA A 126 -17.10 -5.38 -18.91
N PHE A 127 -18.31 -5.69 -19.41
CA PHE A 127 -18.77 -5.17 -20.71
C PHE A 127 -19.68 -3.94 -20.58
N CYS A 128 -20.69 -4.00 -19.71
CA CYS A 128 -21.70 -2.95 -19.58
C CYS A 128 -21.55 -2.09 -18.32
N ARG A 129 -20.62 -2.45 -17.42
CA ARG A 129 -20.29 -1.76 -16.16
C ARG A 129 -21.49 -1.51 -15.23
N ARG A 130 -22.56 -2.30 -15.40
CA ARG A 130 -23.66 -2.39 -14.42
C ARG A 130 -23.14 -3.06 -13.14
N THR A 131 -23.46 -2.47 -11.99
CA THR A 131 -23.03 -3.00 -10.68
C THR A 131 -23.79 -4.27 -10.33
N ALA A 132 -23.24 -5.05 -9.39
CA ALA A 132 -23.90 -6.24 -8.88
C ALA A 132 -25.31 -5.94 -8.31
N VAL A 133 -25.54 -4.74 -7.77
CA VAL A 133 -26.84 -4.31 -7.24
C VAL A 133 -27.82 -4.01 -8.37
N GLN A 134 -27.41 -3.21 -9.37
CA GLN A 134 -28.25 -2.88 -10.53
C GLN A 134 -28.69 -4.13 -11.30
N LEU A 135 -27.78 -5.10 -11.46
CA LEU A 135 -28.06 -6.39 -12.10
C LEU A 135 -29.02 -7.25 -11.25
N ALA A 136 -28.79 -7.31 -9.93
CA ALA A 136 -29.65 -8.07 -9.02
C ALA A 136 -31.09 -7.53 -8.97
N ASN A 137 -31.29 -6.21 -9.06
CA ASN A 137 -32.62 -5.60 -9.12
C ASN A 137 -33.40 -6.00 -10.38
N ARG A 138 -32.70 -6.47 -11.42
CA ARG A 138 -33.27 -6.93 -12.69
C ARG A 138 -33.23 -8.46 -12.84
N SER A 139 -32.89 -9.19 -11.77
CA SER A 139 -32.73 -10.65 -11.79
C SER A 139 -31.68 -11.16 -12.80
N ILE A 140 -30.68 -10.33 -13.13
CA ILE A 140 -29.59 -10.70 -14.03
C ILE A 140 -28.41 -11.19 -13.19
N ALA A 141 -27.94 -12.41 -13.47
CA ALA A 141 -26.79 -12.98 -12.78
C ALA A 141 -25.47 -12.30 -13.22
N LEU A 142 -24.63 -11.94 -12.24
CA LEU A 142 -23.24 -11.54 -12.45
C LEU A 142 -22.33 -12.73 -12.16
N LYS A 143 -21.67 -13.25 -13.19
CA LYS A 143 -20.82 -14.44 -13.11
C LYS A 143 -19.34 -14.03 -13.04
N PRO A 144 -18.58 -14.47 -12.02
CA PRO A 144 -17.15 -14.21 -11.95
C PRO A 144 -16.40 -15.07 -12.96
N CYS A 145 -15.22 -14.61 -13.36
CA CYS A 145 -14.25 -15.40 -14.11
C CYS A 145 -13.86 -16.66 -13.35
N GLY A 146 -13.77 -17.80 -14.04
CA GLY A 146 -13.37 -19.07 -13.41
C GLY A 146 -11.94 -19.10 -12.87
N LYS A 147 -11.05 -18.28 -13.44
CA LYS A 147 -9.62 -18.22 -13.08
C LYS A 147 -9.36 -17.20 -11.97
N CYS A 148 -9.43 -15.90 -12.27
CA CYS A 148 -9.12 -14.84 -11.29
C CYS A 148 -10.20 -14.63 -10.24
N ARG A 149 -11.46 -15.03 -10.52
CA ARG A 149 -12.65 -14.89 -9.65
C ARG A 149 -13.02 -13.47 -9.21
N LEU A 150 -12.25 -12.46 -9.59
CA LEU A 150 -12.48 -11.07 -9.22
C LEU A 150 -13.14 -10.28 -10.36
N VAL A 151 -12.78 -10.48 -11.63
CA VAL A 151 -13.48 -9.87 -12.76
C VAL A 151 -14.75 -10.66 -13.08
N SER A 152 -15.83 -9.98 -13.47
CA SER A 152 -17.14 -10.61 -13.69
C SER A 152 -17.82 -10.11 -14.97
N SER A 153 -18.72 -10.91 -15.53
CA SER A 153 -19.60 -10.53 -16.64
C SER A 153 -21.05 -10.94 -16.34
N CYS A 154 -22.02 -10.12 -16.76
CA CYS A 154 -23.43 -10.41 -16.52
C CYS A 154 -24.01 -11.32 -17.60
N ALA A 155 -25.03 -12.10 -17.27
CA ALA A 155 -25.65 -13.10 -18.16
C ALA A 155 -26.16 -12.57 -19.52
N GLU A 156 -26.37 -11.25 -19.67
CA GLU A 156 -26.76 -10.59 -20.92
C GLU A 156 -25.57 -10.13 -21.78
N CYS A 157 -24.34 -10.18 -21.25
CA CYS A 157 -23.12 -9.82 -21.95
C CYS A 157 -22.31 -11.09 -22.29
N PRO A 158 -21.31 -10.99 -23.20
CA PRO A 158 -20.43 -12.12 -23.49
C PRO A 158 -19.86 -12.75 -22.22
N GLN A 159 -19.90 -14.08 -22.16
CA GLN A 159 -19.41 -14.87 -21.03
C GLN A 159 -18.03 -15.50 -21.30
N VAL A 160 -17.49 -15.28 -22.50
CA VAL A 160 -16.16 -15.70 -22.96
C VAL A 160 -15.31 -14.44 -23.14
N ASP A 161 -14.00 -14.55 -22.96
CA ASP A 161 -13.03 -13.46 -23.12
C ASP A 161 -13.43 -12.17 -22.38
N THR A 162 -13.92 -12.35 -21.14
CA THR A 162 -14.40 -11.23 -20.31
C THR A 162 -13.37 -10.13 -20.06
N HIS A 163 -12.09 -10.47 -20.20
CA HIS A 163 -10.92 -9.60 -20.07
C HIS A 163 -9.70 -10.34 -20.64
N THR A 164 -8.61 -9.61 -20.87
CA THR A 164 -7.37 -10.17 -21.44
C THR A 164 -6.69 -11.17 -20.49
N ALA A 165 -5.83 -12.04 -21.03
CA ALA A 165 -5.05 -12.98 -20.23
C ALA A 165 -4.15 -12.27 -19.20
N SER A 166 -3.59 -11.10 -19.56
CA SER A 166 -2.76 -10.28 -18.66
C SER A 166 -3.57 -9.79 -17.46
N VAL A 167 -4.74 -9.18 -17.69
CA VAL A 167 -5.66 -8.76 -16.61
C VAL A 167 -6.04 -9.95 -15.73
N CYS A 168 -6.29 -11.11 -16.33
CA CYS A 168 -6.67 -12.31 -15.60
C CYS A 168 -5.55 -12.76 -14.66
N SER A 169 -4.31 -12.77 -15.16
CA SER A 169 -3.12 -13.14 -14.39
C SER A 169 -2.90 -12.17 -13.23
N SER A 170 -2.94 -10.85 -13.48
CA SER A 170 -2.70 -9.83 -12.45
C SER A 170 -3.74 -9.90 -11.32
N TYR A 171 -5.03 -10.02 -11.66
CA TYR A 171 -6.08 -10.15 -10.65
C TYR A 171 -6.03 -11.50 -9.90
N ALA A 172 -5.61 -12.58 -10.56
CA ALA A 172 -5.40 -13.87 -9.90
C ALA A 172 -4.22 -13.80 -8.91
N LYS A 173 -3.13 -13.14 -9.31
CA LYS A 173 -1.94 -12.91 -8.48
C LYS A 173 -2.29 -12.05 -7.26
N PHE A 174 -3.01 -10.94 -7.45
CA PHE A 174 -3.52 -10.11 -6.36
C PHE A 174 -4.39 -10.91 -5.38
N ALA A 175 -5.39 -11.67 -5.86
CA ALA A 175 -6.22 -12.49 -4.98
C ALA A 175 -5.41 -13.50 -4.16
N LYS A 176 -4.38 -14.11 -4.76
CA LYS A 176 -3.50 -15.06 -4.06
C LYS A 176 -2.69 -14.36 -2.96
N ILE A 177 -2.15 -13.18 -3.25
CA ILE A 177 -1.37 -12.37 -2.30
C ILE A 177 -2.27 -11.87 -1.16
N GLU A 178 -3.46 -11.36 -1.47
CA GLU A 178 -4.43 -10.89 -0.47
C GLU A 178 -4.81 -12.00 0.51
N ASN A 179 -5.10 -13.20 0.00
CA ASN A 179 -5.38 -14.38 0.85
C ASN A 179 -4.18 -14.75 1.72
N PHE A 180 -2.97 -14.79 1.15
CA PHE A 180 -1.76 -15.09 1.91
C PHE A 180 -1.55 -14.09 3.06
N ARG A 181 -1.76 -12.78 2.82
CA ARG A 181 -1.61 -11.75 3.87
C ARG A 181 -2.61 -11.93 5.00
N ILE A 182 -3.84 -12.32 4.67
CA ILE A 182 -4.85 -12.64 5.69
C ILE A 182 -4.41 -13.86 6.50
N ASP A 183 -4.03 -14.95 5.85
CA ASP A 183 -3.61 -16.16 6.54
C ASP A 183 -2.35 -15.91 7.39
N PHE A 184 -1.38 -15.16 6.86
CA PHE A 184 -0.19 -14.74 7.58
C PHE A 184 -0.55 -13.91 8.83
N PHE A 185 -1.47 -12.95 8.71
CA PHE A 185 -1.96 -12.19 9.86
C PHE A 185 -2.65 -13.08 10.90
N GLU A 186 -3.47 -14.03 10.47
CA GLU A 186 -4.14 -14.96 11.39
C GLU A 186 -3.15 -15.89 12.11
N ASP A 187 -2.02 -16.21 11.48
CA ASP A 187 -0.98 -17.06 12.06
C ASP A 187 -0.01 -16.28 12.97
N THR A 188 0.28 -15.02 12.67
CA THR A 188 1.38 -14.26 13.33
C THR A 188 0.95 -12.95 13.99
N GLY A 189 -0.29 -12.51 13.82
CA GLY A 189 -0.76 -11.19 14.24
C GLY A 189 -0.17 -10.01 13.46
N LYS A 190 0.44 -10.28 12.29
CA LYS A 190 1.06 -9.29 11.39
C LYS A 190 0.69 -9.61 9.95
N ALA A 191 0.28 -8.62 9.16
CA ALA A 191 -0.04 -8.78 7.74
C ALA A 191 1.15 -8.46 6.84
N SER A 192 2.21 -7.91 7.43
CA SER A 192 3.41 -7.43 6.76
C SER A 192 4.64 -8.24 7.19
N PRO A 193 5.20 -9.07 6.30
CA PRO A 193 6.45 -9.78 6.57
C PRO A 193 7.62 -8.82 6.85
N LEU A 194 8.38 -9.11 7.90
CA LEU A 194 9.67 -8.47 8.20
C LEU A 194 10.79 -9.44 7.85
N THR A 195 11.67 -9.07 6.93
CA THR A 195 12.71 -9.98 6.43
C THR A 195 13.93 -9.20 5.92
N CYS A 196 14.52 -8.42 6.82
CA CYS A 196 15.86 -7.88 6.62
C CYS A 196 16.87 -9.00 6.30
N THR A 197 18.01 -8.59 5.75
CA THR A 197 19.23 -9.40 5.69
C THR A 197 19.51 -9.93 7.10
N GLN A 198 19.93 -11.19 7.26
CA GLN A 198 20.00 -11.80 8.59
C GLN A 198 21.14 -11.20 9.42
N PHE A 199 22.29 -10.98 8.77
CA PHE A 199 23.50 -10.50 9.43
C PHE A 199 24.00 -9.19 8.81
N PRO A 200 24.45 -8.22 9.62
CA PRO A 200 25.10 -7.03 9.09
C PRO A 200 26.29 -7.37 8.21
N ARG A 201 26.36 -6.79 7.02
CA ARG A 201 27.46 -7.04 6.08
C ARG A 201 28.75 -6.43 6.61
N LYS A 202 29.86 -7.15 6.45
CA LYS A 202 31.22 -6.67 6.80
C LYS A 202 31.79 -5.74 5.74
N THR A 203 31.34 -5.91 4.49
CA THR A 203 31.69 -5.07 3.35
C THR A 203 30.42 -4.55 2.71
N ARG A 204 30.43 -3.27 2.29
CA ARG A 204 29.28 -2.67 1.62
C ARG A 204 28.99 -3.43 0.32
N LYS A 205 27.74 -3.87 0.15
CA LYS A 205 27.24 -4.47 -1.09
C LYS A 205 26.41 -3.41 -1.80
N SER A 206 26.93 -2.87 -2.90
CA SER A 206 26.24 -1.80 -3.63
C SER A 206 24.97 -2.32 -4.29
N LEU A 207 23.87 -1.61 -4.09
CA LEU A 207 22.59 -1.89 -4.74
C LEU A 207 22.62 -1.57 -6.24
N ALA A 208 23.49 -0.66 -6.68
CA ALA A 208 23.71 -0.39 -8.10
C ALA A 208 24.16 -1.65 -8.86
N SER A 209 25.00 -2.50 -8.25
CA SER A 209 25.51 -3.74 -8.84
C SER A 209 24.49 -4.88 -8.92
N SER A 210 23.38 -4.77 -8.21
CA SER A 210 22.34 -5.80 -8.20
C SER A 210 21.40 -5.69 -9.39
N THR A 211 20.97 -6.83 -9.94
CA THR A 211 20.05 -6.86 -11.09
C THR A 211 18.57 -6.71 -10.68
N GLY A 212 18.25 -6.77 -9.39
CA GLY A 212 16.88 -6.62 -8.87
C GLY A 212 16.60 -7.51 -7.65
N TRP A 213 15.33 -7.72 -7.33
CA TRP A 213 14.90 -8.42 -6.11
C TRP A 213 15.46 -9.83 -5.95
N TYR A 214 15.45 -10.64 -7.01
CA TYR A 214 15.94 -12.02 -6.92
C TYR A 214 17.43 -12.05 -6.57
N ASP A 215 18.24 -11.25 -7.27
CA ASP A 215 19.67 -11.12 -7.01
C ASP A 215 19.94 -10.54 -5.62
N TYR A 216 19.18 -9.52 -5.19
CA TYR A 216 19.25 -9.02 -3.82
C TYR A 216 18.99 -10.12 -2.79
N PHE A 217 17.92 -10.90 -2.94
CA PHE A 217 17.61 -11.93 -1.97
C PHE A 217 18.69 -13.02 -1.93
N VAL A 218 19.11 -13.52 -3.10
CA VAL A 218 20.09 -14.61 -3.21
C VAL A 218 21.49 -14.16 -2.78
N ASN A 219 21.97 -13.01 -3.27
CA ASN A 219 23.37 -12.60 -3.19
C ASN A 219 23.64 -11.49 -2.16
N ILE A 220 22.61 -10.79 -1.67
CA ILE A 220 22.75 -9.67 -0.74
C ILE A 220 22.01 -9.90 0.59
N SER A 221 20.91 -10.66 0.63
CA SER A 221 20.01 -10.75 1.80
C SER A 221 19.92 -12.13 2.47
N ASP A 222 21.00 -12.92 2.39
CA ASP A 222 21.13 -14.23 3.05
C ASP A 222 20.03 -15.25 2.68
N LYS A 223 19.40 -15.11 1.51
CA LYS A 223 18.30 -16.00 1.08
C LYS A 223 18.68 -16.87 -0.11
N SER A 224 19.92 -17.37 -0.14
CA SER A 224 20.41 -18.21 -1.24
C SER A 224 19.60 -19.50 -1.44
N GLN A 225 18.86 -19.95 -0.42
CA GLN A 225 17.98 -21.12 -0.50
C GLN A 225 16.87 -21.01 -1.54
N ILE A 226 16.53 -19.80 -2.02
CA ILE A 226 15.50 -19.65 -3.05
C ILE A 226 16.02 -19.98 -4.46
N SER A 227 17.34 -20.09 -4.61
CA SER A 227 17.98 -20.29 -5.90
C SER A 227 17.57 -21.62 -6.52
N GLY A 228 17.06 -21.56 -7.76
CA GLY A 228 16.56 -22.75 -8.47
C GLY A 228 15.19 -23.25 -8.00
N ILE A 229 14.59 -22.63 -6.98
CA ILE A 229 13.25 -22.96 -6.46
C ILE A 229 12.22 -21.92 -6.91
N ILE A 230 12.53 -20.63 -6.76
CA ILE A 230 11.64 -19.52 -7.11
C ILE A 230 12.09 -18.91 -8.44
N LYS A 231 11.15 -18.60 -9.33
CA LYS A 231 11.46 -17.88 -10.57
C LYS A 231 11.98 -16.46 -10.27
N PRO A 232 12.94 -15.92 -11.05
CA PRO A 232 13.50 -14.59 -10.79
C PRO A 232 12.51 -13.43 -10.76
N ASP A 233 11.39 -13.55 -11.47
CA ASP A 233 10.29 -12.57 -11.50
C ASP A 233 9.26 -12.76 -10.37
N PHE A 234 9.48 -13.74 -9.49
CA PHE A 234 8.57 -14.17 -8.46
C PHE A 234 7.17 -14.51 -8.98
N ASP A 235 6.99 -14.88 -10.26
CA ASP A 235 5.67 -15.23 -10.80
C ASP A 235 5.22 -16.65 -10.46
N GLY A 236 6.15 -17.48 -9.99
CA GLY A 236 5.87 -18.82 -9.50
C GLY A 236 7.13 -19.56 -9.06
N LEU A 237 6.96 -20.84 -8.78
CA LEU A 237 8.06 -21.78 -8.56
C LEU A 237 8.64 -22.24 -9.91
N VAL A 238 9.91 -22.63 -9.91
CA VAL A 238 10.59 -23.21 -11.08
C VAL A 238 9.95 -24.56 -11.44
N ASP A 239 9.73 -25.41 -10.44
CA ASP A 239 8.92 -26.62 -10.57
C ASP A 239 7.46 -26.33 -10.18
N ALA A 240 6.54 -26.57 -11.11
CA ALA A 240 5.11 -26.37 -10.88
C ALA A 240 4.51 -27.40 -9.91
N ALA A 241 5.21 -28.51 -9.64
CA ALA A 241 4.87 -29.49 -8.60
C ALA A 241 5.46 -29.13 -7.23
N GLY A 242 6.05 -27.94 -7.07
CA GLY A 242 6.69 -27.50 -5.84
C GLY A 242 5.77 -27.59 -4.62
N GLU A 243 6.37 -27.91 -3.48
CA GLU A 243 5.69 -28.13 -2.21
C GLU A 243 5.01 -26.85 -1.68
N GLU A 244 3.94 -27.02 -0.90
CA GLU A 244 3.18 -25.92 -0.30
C GLU A 244 4.07 -24.92 0.45
N ASP A 245 5.11 -25.41 1.13
CA ASP A 245 6.08 -24.60 1.86
C ASP A 245 6.93 -23.69 0.94
N GLN A 246 7.29 -24.17 -0.25
CA GLN A 246 8.06 -23.37 -1.21
C GLN A 246 7.20 -22.22 -1.76
N GLU A 247 5.93 -22.50 -2.02
CA GLU A 247 4.98 -21.48 -2.47
C GLU A 247 4.69 -20.47 -1.36
N ARG A 248 4.58 -20.93 -0.11
CA ARG A 248 4.44 -20.06 1.06
C ARG A 248 5.67 -19.16 1.23
N MET A 249 6.89 -19.69 1.06
CA MET A 249 8.13 -18.91 1.07
C MET A 249 8.17 -17.88 -0.07
N ARG A 250 7.74 -18.25 -1.28
CA ARG A 250 7.66 -17.33 -2.42
C ARG A 250 6.74 -16.15 -2.13
N LEU A 251 5.53 -16.43 -1.63
CA LEU A 251 4.57 -15.38 -1.28
C LEU A 251 5.05 -14.52 -0.11
N PHE A 252 5.71 -15.12 0.89
CA PHE A 252 6.34 -14.39 1.99
C PHE A 252 7.38 -13.37 1.49
N LEU A 253 8.30 -13.80 0.61
CA LEU A 253 9.32 -12.92 0.06
C LEU A 253 8.73 -11.87 -0.90
N LEU A 254 7.79 -12.25 -1.75
CA LEU A 254 7.08 -11.31 -2.62
C LEU A 254 6.39 -10.23 -1.77
N CYS A 255 5.66 -10.60 -0.73
CA CYS A 255 4.98 -9.64 0.15
C CYS A 255 5.96 -8.77 0.92
N SER A 256 7.15 -9.28 1.23
CA SER A 256 8.17 -8.50 1.92
C SER A 256 8.76 -7.36 1.09
N THR A 257 8.71 -7.47 -0.24
CA THR A 257 9.22 -6.42 -1.13
C THR A 257 8.50 -5.09 -0.92
N ASP A 258 7.21 -5.11 -0.59
CA ASP A 258 6.39 -3.91 -0.31
C ASP A 258 6.78 -3.14 0.95
N ASN A 259 7.58 -3.76 1.84
CA ASN A 259 8.15 -3.10 3.01
C ASN A 259 9.64 -2.83 2.85
N LEU A 260 10.40 -3.78 2.28
CA LEU A 260 11.82 -3.62 2.00
C LEU A 260 12.09 -2.56 0.92
N THR A 261 11.11 -2.27 0.06
CA THR A 261 11.20 -1.19 -0.92
C THR A 261 11.62 0.13 -0.28
N MET A 262 11.14 0.45 0.93
CA MET A 262 11.48 1.71 1.59
C MET A 262 12.97 1.84 1.91
N PRO A 263 13.58 0.96 2.74
CA PRO A 263 15.01 1.07 3.04
C PRO A 263 15.90 0.86 1.82
N LEU A 264 15.52 0.03 0.85
CA LEU A 264 16.32 -0.17 -0.37
C LEU A 264 16.27 1.03 -1.32
N THR A 265 15.11 1.70 -1.41
CA THR A 265 14.99 2.97 -2.16
C THR A 265 15.83 4.06 -1.49
N ILE A 266 15.81 4.15 -0.15
CA ILE A 266 16.67 5.09 0.60
C ILE A 266 18.16 4.76 0.38
N ALA A 267 18.56 3.50 0.54
CA ALA A 267 19.94 3.08 0.39
C ALA A 267 20.47 3.33 -1.02
N SER A 268 19.66 3.05 -2.06
CA SER A 268 20.03 3.35 -3.44
C SER A 268 20.10 4.86 -3.70
N ALA A 269 19.19 5.67 -3.16
CA ALA A 269 19.29 7.13 -3.27
C ALA A 269 20.54 7.70 -2.59
N LEU A 270 20.94 7.14 -1.43
CA LEU A 270 22.17 7.52 -0.75
C LEU A 270 23.42 7.15 -1.59
N GLU A 271 23.39 6.05 -2.35
CA GLU A 271 24.42 5.72 -3.34
C GLU A 271 24.45 6.76 -4.47
N ASP A 272 23.29 7.09 -5.05
CA ASP A 272 23.16 8.03 -6.17
C ASP A 272 23.73 9.42 -5.83
N ILE A 273 23.44 9.92 -4.62
CA ILE A 273 23.92 11.23 -4.14
C ILE A 273 25.29 11.17 -3.44
N SER A 274 25.94 10.00 -3.43
CA SER A 274 27.24 9.76 -2.78
C SER A 274 27.30 10.17 -1.29
N CYS A 275 26.23 9.89 -0.54
CA CYS A 275 26.17 10.14 0.91
C CYS A 275 26.66 8.92 1.69
N ASP A 276 27.82 9.04 2.34
CA ASP A 276 28.41 7.96 3.16
C ASP A 276 28.79 8.47 4.57
N LYS A 277 27.78 8.92 5.31
CA LYS A 277 27.96 9.41 6.68
C LYS A 277 27.84 8.27 7.70
N PRO A 278 28.64 8.31 8.79
CA PRO A 278 28.49 7.35 9.89
C PRO A 278 27.21 7.56 10.69
N PHE A 279 26.61 8.76 10.62
CA PHE A 279 25.33 9.09 11.23
C PHE A 279 24.44 9.80 10.20
N LEU A 280 23.21 9.32 10.05
CA LEU A 280 22.23 9.90 9.11
C LEU A 280 21.06 10.52 9.86
N ASN A 281 20.64 11.72 9.46
CA ASN A 281 19.35 12.29 9.83
C ASN A 281 18.40 12.24 8.62
N LEU A 282 17.31 11.49 8.73
CA LEU A 282 16.35 11.24 7.65
C LEU A 282 14.99 11.83 8.02
N HIS A 283 14.37 12.58 7.11
CA HIS A 283 12.98 13.03 7.30
C HIS A 283 12.06 12.26 6.36
N LEU A 284 11.03 11.61 6.90
CA LEU A 284 9.96 10.99 6.10
C LEU A 284 8.77 11.95 6.07
N VAL A 285 8.47 12.53 4.92
CA VAL A 285 7.44 13.56 4.75
C VAL A 285 6.23 12.97 4.04
N GLY A 286 5.03 13.34 4.51
CA GLY A 286 3.79 12.68 4.12
C GLY A 286 3.57 11.35 4.85
N ALA A 287 4.27 11.13 5.97
CA ALA A 287 4.23 9.86 6.66
C ALA A 287 2.86 9.57 7.28
N THR A 288 2.44 8.31 7.17
CA THR A 288 1.20 7.75 7.72
C THR A 288 1.53 6.61 8.68
N GLY A 289 0.51 5.88 9.15
CA GLY A 289 0.72 4.67 9.95
C GLY A 289 1.57 3.61 9.26
N ARG A 290 1.60 3.59 7.91
CA ARG A 290 2.37 2.63 7.13
C ARG A 290 3.88 2.83 7.28
N GLU A 291 4.37 4.05 7.11
CA GLU A 291 5.80 4.35 7.22
C GLU A 291 6.30 4.01 8.64
N VAL A 292 5.43 4.17 9.65
CA VAL A 292 5.70 3.79 11.04
C VAL A 292 5.79 2.28 11.22
N ILE A 293 4.94 1.47 10.57
CA ILE A 293 5.05 -0.01 10.59
C ILE A 293 6.37 -0.45 9.96
N ALA A 294 6.75 0.17 8.85
CA ALA A 294 7.94 -0.19 8.09
C ALA A 294 9.26 0.15 8.81
N LEU A 295 9.25 0.89 9.92
CA LEU A 295 10.45 1.24 10.69
C LEU A 295 11.29 0.03 11.11
N GLY A 296 10.64 -1.12 11.36
CA GLY A 296 11.35 -2.37 11.61
C GLY A 296 12.32 -2.72 10.47
N ASN A 297 11.89 -2.53 9.22
CA ASN A 297 12.68 -2.79 8.02
C ASN A 297 13.82 -1.78 7.82
N MET A 298 13.77 -0.60 8.44
CA MET A 298 14.85 0.40 8.34
C MET A 298 16.17 -0.08 8.96
N GLU A 299 16.13 -1.17 9.73
CA GLU A 299 17.33 -1.90 10.16
C GLU A 299 18.18 -2.38 8.98
N GLU A 300 17.56 -2.59 7.81
CA GLU A 300 18.26 -3.00 6.60
C GLU A 300 19.35 -2.00 6.18
N LEU A 301 19.20 -0.72 6.49
CA LEU A 301 20.24 0.29 6.25
C LEU A 301 21.54 -0.04 6.98
N PHE A 302 21.46 -0.51 8.23
CA PHE A 302 22.62 -1.01 8.95
C PHE A 302 23.19 -2.26 8.31
N HIS A 303 22.31 -3.16 7.86
CA HIS A 303 22.77 -4.44 7.35
C HIS A 303 23.48 -4.31 6.01
N LEU A 304 23.10 -3.32 5.18
CA LEU A 304 23.74 -3.04 3.90
C LEU A 304 24.99 -2.15 4.00
N ASN A 305 25.03 -1.20 4.94
CA ASN A 305 26.14 -0.28 5.11
C ASN A 305 26.91 -0.49 6.45
N PRO A 306 28.05 -1.19 6.45
CA PRO A 306 28.89 -1.36 7.66
C PRO A 306 29.46 -0.05 8.25
N ALA A 307 29.57 1.01 7.44
CA ALA A 307 30.08 2.29 7.90
C ALA A 307 29.05 3.05 8.75
N LEU A 308 27.75 2.78 8.56
CA LEU A 308 26.67 3.43 9.29
C LEU A 308 26.63 2.96 10.75
N LYS A 309 26.82 3.90 11.67
CA LYS A 309 26.83 3.69 13.14
C LYS A 309 25.53 4.13 13.79
N GLY A 310 24.81 5.06 13.19
CA GLY A 310 23.46 5.38 13.65
C GLY A 310 22.63 6.13 12.63
N PHE A 311 21.32 6.13 12.84
CA PHE A 311 20.44 7.01 12.08
C PHE A 311 19.26 7.49 12.93
N HIS A 312 18.78 8.68 12.62
CA HIS A 312 17.56 9.24 13.17
C HIS A 312 16.53 9.40 12.06
N ILE A 313 15.29 8.99 12.32
CA ILE A 313 14.15 9.28 11.44
C ILE A 313 13.23 10.29 12.15
N THR A 314 12.85 11.35 11.45
CA THR A 314 11.71 12.19 11.84
C THR A 314 10.58 11.96 10.84
N ALA A 315 9.48 11.35 11.30
CA ALA A 315 8.28 11.14 10.50
C ALA A 315 7.35 12.36 10.63
N VAL A 316 6.97 12.96 9.50
CA VAL A 316 6.20 14.21 9.43
C VAL A 316 4.95 13.99 8.58
N GLY A 317 3.76 14.22 9.16
CA GLY A 317 2.50 14.10 8.41
C GLY A 317 1.26 14.51 9.21
N PRO A 318 0.23 15.06 8.55
CA PRO A 318 -0.97 15.60 9.23
C PRO A 318 -1.84 14.51 9.90
N ASN A 319 -1.80 13.29 9.36
CA ASN A 319 -2.60 12.16 9.80
C ASN A 319 -1.93 11.31 10.89
N LEU A 320 -0.73 11.69 11.34
CA LEU A 320 -0.02 11.00 12.43
C LEU A 320 -0.69 11.26 13.79
N MET A 321 -0.39 10.41 14.76
CA MET A 321 -0.89 10.56 16.13
C MET A 321 -0.17 11.73 16.83
N PRO A 322 -0.90 12.59 17.56
CA PRO A 322 -0.28 13.64 18.35
C PRO A 322 0.46 13.04 19.55
N GLY A 323 1.41 13.80 20.08
CA GLY A 323 2.10 13.46 21.32
C GLY A 323 1.26 13.73 22.58
N PRO A 324 1.85 13.46 23.76
CA PRO A 324 1.21 13.71 25.04
C PRO A 324 0.68 15.15 25.13
N ASN A 325 -0.50 15.31 25.77
CA ASN A 325 -1.19 16.60 25.92
C ASN A 325 -1.52 17.32 24.60
N GLY A 326 -1.56 16.60 23.47
CA GLY A 326 -1.87 17.19 22.17
C GLY A 326 -0.70 17.92 21.51
N SER A 327 0.53 17.74 22.01
CA SER A 327 1.74 18.25 21.34
C SER A 327 1.79 17.74 19.90
N PRO A 328 2.11 18.59 18.90
CA PRO A 328 2.34 18.12 17.54
C PRO A 328 3.60 17.24 17.44
N LEU A 329 4.54 17.38 18.37
CA LEU A 329 5.79 16.63 18.39
C LEU A 329 5.76 15.51 19.46
N ILE A 330 6.00 14.28 19.03
CA ILE A 330 6.52 13.19 19.85
C ILE A 330 8.05 13.26 19.76
N PRO A 331 8.74 13.51 20.87
CA PRO A 331 10.18 13.72 20.86
C PRO A 331 10.94 12.45 20.49
N LYS A 332 12.21 12.66 20.13
CA LYS A 332 13.16 11.61 19.79
C LYS A 332 13.17 10.50 20.85
N THR A 333 12.86 9.30 20.39
CA THR A 333 12.80 8.07 21.18
C THR A 333 13.70 7.02 20.55
N ASP A 334 14.50 6.33 21.37
CA ASP A 334 15.36 5.25 20.91
C ASP A 334 14.53 4.05 20.43
N VAL A 335 14.95 3.46 19.31
CA VAL A 335 14.36 2.24 18.75
C VAL A 335 15.37 1.11 18.89
N ASN A 336 14.93 -0.01 19.45
CA ASN A 336 15.80 -1.17 19.64
C ASN A 336 16.35 -1.68 18.30
N CYS A 337 17.65 -1.94 18.24
CA CYS A 337 18.29 -2.67 17.15
C CYS A 337 18.21 -4.19 17.42
N CYS A 338 18.41 -5.00 16.39
CA CYS A 338 18.66 -6.42 16.53
C CYS A 338 19.92 -6.68 17.40
N PRO A 339 20.07 -7.89 17.95
CA PRO A 339 21.20 -8.21 18.83
C PRO A 339 22.58 -7.92 18.20
N ALA A 340 22.77 -8.21 16.91
CA ALA A 340 24.04 -7.97 16.21
C ALA A 340 24.36 -6.48 16.08
N CYS A 341 23.41 -5.68 15.58
CA CYS A 341 23.56 -4.23 15.48
C CYS A 341 23.79 -3.56 16.85
N LYS A 342 23.11 -4.05 17.89
CA LYS A 342 23.30 -3.57 19.27
C LYS A 342 24.71 -3.91 19.79
N ALA A 343 25.20 -5.12 19.55
CA ALA A 343 26.56 -5.53 19.92
C ALA A 343 27.64 -4.69 19.20
N ASP A 344 27.38 -4.30 17.96
CA ASP A 344 28.22 -3.36 17.17
C ASP A 344 28.12 -1.89 17.64
N GLY A 345 27.35 -1.60 18.70
CA GLY A 345 27.16 -0.25 19.23
C GLY A 345 26.28 0.66 18.36
N ARG A 346 25.52 0.10 17.41
CA ARG A 346 24.69 0.88 16.49
C ARG A 346 23.40 1.35 17.16
N LYS A 347 22.96 2.56 16.80
CA LYS A 347 21.77 3.20 17.41
C LYS A 347 20.84 3.78 16.36
N ARG A 348 19.54 3.53 16.52
CA ARG A 348 18.49 4.19 15.73
C ARG A 348 17.45 4.84 16.64
N SER A 349 16.86 5.93 16.18
CA SER A 349 15.85 6.68 16.93
C SER A 349 14.80 7.28 16.03
N ILE A 350 13.60 7.51 16.56
CA ILE A 350 12.49 8.14 15.84
C ILE A 350 11.93 9.35 16.59
N ALA A 351 11.55 10.39 15.85
CA ALA A 351 10.62 11.43 16.29
C ALA A 351 9.41 11.45 15.35
N ILE A 352 8.27 11.91 15.84
CA ILE A 352 7.03 12.02 15.04
C ILE A 352 6.51 13.44 15.18
N TYR A 353 6.25 14.10 14.06
CA TYR A 353 5.59 15.40 14.01
C TYR A 353 4.25 15.28 13.27
N LYS A 354 3.15 15.51 14.00
CA LYS A 354 1.81 15.65 13.44
C LYS A 354 1.65 17.06 12.87
N GLY A 355 1.76 17.19 11.56
CA GLY A 355 1.55 18.46 10.85
C GLY A 355 2.21 18.49 9.47
N LEU A 356 2.24 19.67 8.87
CA LEU A 356 2.84 19.91 7.56
C LEU A 356 4.35 20.17 7.69
N TYR A 357 5.12 19.75 6.69
CA TYR A 357 6.58 19.85 6.75
C TYR A 357 7.08 21.29 6.80
N HIS A 358 6.46 22.18 6.03
CA HIS A 358 6.79 23.61 6.05
C HIS A 358 6.48 24.30 7.38
N ASP A 359 5.75 23.67 8.30
CA ASP A 359 5.60 24.15 9.68
C ASP A 359 6.61 23.49 10.61
N PHE A 360 6.89 22.20 10.41
CA PHE A 360 7.93 21.49 11.15
C PHE A 360 9.30 22.19 11.03
N VAL A 361 9.69 22.67 9.84
CA VAL A 361 10.98 23.36 9.65
C VAL A 361 11.12 24.66 10.44
N LYS A 362 10.03 25.19 11.01
CA LYS A 362 10.01 26.46 11.76
C LYS A 362 10.14 26.26 13.28
N ILE A 363 10.02 25.02 13.78
CA ILE A 363 10.06 24.76 15.23
C ILE A 363 11.51 24.69 15.75
N PRO A 364 11.77 25.02 17.02
CA PRO A 364 13.13 24.99 17.59
C PRO A 364 13.81 23.62 17.55
N GLU A 365 13.04 22.53 17.58
CA GLU A 365 13.51 21.14 17.56
C GLU A 365 13.90 20.65 16.16
N TYR A 366 13.72 21.47 15.11
CA TYR A 366 14.08 21.09 13.75
C TYR A 366 15.60 20.91 13.61
N GLU A 367 16.01 19.71 13.20
CA GLU A 367 17.38 19.40 12.79
C GLU A 367 17.42 19.24 11.27
N LYS A 368 18.39 19.87 10.60
CA LYS A 368 18.54 19.74 9.14
C LYS A 368 18.78 18.27 8.75
N PRO A 369 18.01 17.70 7.81
CA PRO A 369 18.21 16.31 7.39
C PRO A 369 19.35 16.18 6.36
N ASP A 370 19.90 14.97 6.28
CA ASP A 370 20.81 14.53 5.22
C ASP A 370 20.06 14.11 3.96
N LEU A 371 18.84 13.60 4.13
CA LEU A 371 17.93 13.21 3.05
C LEU A 371 16.49 13.37 3.55
N VAL A 372 15.67 14.05 2.74
CA VAL A 372 14.21 14.03 2.88
C VAL A 372 13.66 12.95 1.95
N VAL A 373 12.66 12.20 2.40
CA VAL A 373 12.06 11.11 1.64
C VAL A 373 10.54 11.25 1.64
N LEU A 374 9.96 11.22 0.44
CA LEU A 374 8.54 11.30 0.19
C LEU A 374 8.10 10.02 -0.52
N PHE A 375 7.52 9.09 0.23
CA PHE A 375 7.07 7.82 -0.32
C PHE A 375 5.66 7.95 -0.93
N ASN A 376 5.51 7.53 -2.19
CA ASN A 376 4.28 7.62 -2.99
C ASN A 376 3.50 8.90 -2.73
N SER A 377 4.16 10.03 -2.97
CA SER A 377 3.77 11.32 -2.40
C SER A 377 2.39 11.79 -2.84
N GLY A 378 2.01 11.55 -4.10
CA GLY A 378 0.83 12.17 -4.69
C GLY A 378 0.80 13.69 -4.53
N TRP A 379 1.96 14.34 -4.35
CA TRP A 379 1.98 15.74 -3.90
C TRP A 379 1.45 16.69 -4.98
N ALA A 380 1.55 16.24 -6.24
CA ALA A 380 1.03 16.96 -7.40
C ALA A 380 -0.47 16.74 -7.61
N ASP A 381 -1.03 15.68 -7.05
CA ASP A 381 -2.32 15.09 -7.42
C ASP A 381 -3.24 15.00 -6.20
N GLY A 382 -4.07 16.02 -6.00
CA GLY A 382 -4.99 16.06 -4.86
C GLY A 382 -5.67 17.41 -4.68
N ASP A 383 -6.74 17.42 -3.89
CA ASP A 383 -7.44 18.66 -3.50
C ASP A 383 -6.56 19.55 -2.61
N ASP A 384 -5.52 18.98 -1.99
CA ASP A 384 -4.55 19.61 -1.06
C ASP A 384 -3.21 19.98 -1.73
N ALA A 385 -3.07 19.74 -3.04
CA ALA A 385 -1.82 19.95 -3.76
C ALA A 385 -1.32 21.41 -3.69
N GLU A 386 -2.24 22.38 -3.73
CA GLU A 386 -1.91 23.81 -3.63
C GLU A 386 -1.81 24.31 -2.19
N SER A 387 -2.64 23.80 -1.27
CA SER A 387 -2.70 24.31 0.11
C SER A 387 -1.61 23.73 1.01
N ASP A 388 -1.37 22.43 0.92
CA ASP A 388 -0.57 21.69 1.90
C ASP A 388 0.79 21.30 1.29
N TRP A 389 0.79 20.86 0.04
CA TRP A 389 1.98 20.35 -0.64
C TRP A 389 2.84 21.43 -1.28
N ALA A 390 2.26 22.39 -2.02
CA ALA A 390 3.05 23.41 -2.71
C ALA A 390 4.03 24.17 -1.77
N PRO A 391 3.63 24.63 -0.57
CA PRO A 391 4.57 25.28 0.35
C PRO A 391 5.66 24.33 0.88
N THR A 392 5.33 23.04 1.06
CA THR A 392 6.31 22.01 1.42
C THR A 392 7.35 21.82 0.33
N ILE A 393 6.93 21.72 -0.93
CA ILE A 393 7.84 21.55 -2.08
C ILE A 393 8.72 22.78 -2.26
N ASP A 394 8.17 23.99 -2.12
CA ASP A 394 8.96 25.22 -2.21
C ASP A 394 10.03 25.28 -1.12
N ASN A 395 9.70 24.91 0.13
CA ASN A 395 10.67 24.80 1.21
C ASN A 395 11.78 23.77 0.92
N LEU A 396 11.45 22.61 0.34
CA LEU A 396 12.44 21.59 -0.01
C LEU A 396 13.42 22.07 -1.08
N ILE A 397 12.89 22.72 -2.12
CA ILE A 397 13.70 23.32 -3.18
C ILE A 397 14.62 24.41 -2.61
N GLU A 398 14.12 25.27 -1.72
CA GLU A 398 14.89 26.36 -1.13
C GLU A 398 15.94 25.91 -0.11
N ALA A 399 15.63 24.87 0.68
CA ALA A 399 16.55 24.33 1.67
C ALA A 399 17.83 23.71 1.04
N GLY A 400 17.78 23.33 -0.24
CA GLY A 400 18.90 22.73 -0.97
C GLY A 400 19.34 21.38 -0.41
N VAL A 401 18.46 20.70 0.33
CA VAL A 401 18.68 19.35 0.86
C VAL A 401 18.23 18.32 -0.19
N PRO A 402 18.93 17.18 -0.35
CA PRO A 402 18.44 16.10 -1.20
C PRO A 402 17.05 15.65 -0.77
N ALA A 403 16.12 15.60 -1.71
CA ALA A 403 14.78 15.09 -1.49
C ALA A 403 14.50 13.97 -2.49
N LEU A 404 14.35 12.75 -1.96
CA LEU A 404 13.95 11.55 -2.69
C LEU A 404 12.43 11.48 -2.74
N PHE A 405 11.88 11.29 -3.93
CA PHE A 405 10.46 11.10 -4.17
C PHE A 405 10.23 9.74 -4.80
N THR A 406 9.04 9.19 -4.57
CA THR A 406 8.56 7.99 -5.26
C THR A 406 7.07 8.13 -5.57
N THR A 407 6.59 7.44 -6.60
CA THR A 407 5.19 7.47 -7.05
C THR A 407 4.66 6.06 -7.31
N TYR A 408 3.33 5.90 -7.37
CA TYR A 408 2.66 4.62 -7.58
C TYR A 408 2.71 4.14 -9.04
N ASN A 409 2.80 5.07 -9.98
CA ASN A 409 2.79 4.80 -11.42
C ASN A 409 3.54 5.88 -12.22
N GLU A 410 3.68 5.65 -13.52
CA GLU A 410 4.43 6.53 -14.45
C GLU A 410 3.73 7.88 -14.67
N GLN A 411 2.39 7.88 -14.74
CA GLN A 411 1.60 9.08 -15.02
C GLN A 411 1.76 10.12 -13.91
N GLU A 412 1.71 9.67 -12.65
CA GLU A 412 2.01 10.49 -11.47
C GLU A 412 3.45 11.00 -11.52
N ALA A 413 4.42 10.15 -11.85
CA ALA A 413 5.83 10.53 -11.95
C ALA A 413 6.10 11.63 -13.00
N GLU A 414 5.47 11.49 -14.18
CA GLU A 414 5.56 12.49 -15.24
C GLU A 414 4.89 13.80 -14.86
N HIS A 415 3.77 13.74 -14.15
CA HIS A 415 3.07 14.93 -13.67
C HIS A 415 3.89 15.68 -12.62
N GLU A 416 4.37 14.98 -11.58
CA GLU A 416 5.25 15.55 -10.56
C GLU A 416 6.53 16.14 -11.21
N SER A 417 7.12 15.48 -12.22
CA SER A 417 8.26 15.99 -12.98
C SER A 417 7.99 17.34 -13.64
N ARG A 418 6.85 17.47 -14.33
CA ARG A 418 6.45 18.71 -15.00
C ARG A 418 6.30 19.85 -14.01
N ARG A 419 5.59 19.63 -12.90
CA ARG A 419 5.38 20.65 -11.86
C ARG A 419 6.68 21.07 -11.18
N LEU A 420 7.62 20.14 -10.96
CA LEU A 420 8.94 20.47 -10.42
C LEU A 420 9.80 21.30 -11.38
N LYS A 421 9.72 21.02 -12.68
CA LYS A 421 10.38 21.83 -13.72
C LYS A 421 9.83 23.25 -13.77
N GLU A 422 8.51 23.42 -13.64
CA GLU A 422 7.86 24.74 -13.53
C GLU A 422 8.35 25.51 -12.29
N LYS A 423 8.57 24.82 -11.17
CA LYS A 423 9.16 25.37 -9.94
C LYS A 423 10.69 25.56 -10.01
N LYS A 424 11.32 25.24 -11.16
CA LYS A 424 12.78 25.31 -11.38
C LYS A 424 13.57 24.43 -10.40
N ALA A 425 13.03 23.28 -10.01
CA ALA A 425 13.75 22.31 -9.18
C ALA A 425 14.88 21.65 -10.01
N LYS A 426 16.06 21.49 -9.41
CA LYS A 426 17.16 20.76 -10.03
C LYS A 426 17.03 19.27 -9.71
N PHE A 427 16.90 18.46 -10.74
CA PHE A 427 17.00 17.00 -10.64
C PHE A 427 18.48 16.62 -10.49
N GLU A 428 18.79 15.91 -9.41
CA GLU A 428 20.07 15.23 -9.22
C GLU A 428 20.01 13.80 -9.75
N VAL A 429 18.83 13.19 -9.67
CA VAL A 429 18.48 11.94 -10.35
C VAL A 429 17.16 12.18 -11.07
N ASP A 430 17.16 11.99 -12.39
CA ASP A 430 15.96 12.13 -13.22
C ASP A 430 14.91 11.07 -12.87
N VAL A 431 13.66 11.32 -13.29
CA VAL A 431 12.55 10.39 -13.11
C VAL A 431 12.81 9.08 -13.85
N GLY A 432 12.66 7.97 -13.14
CA GLY A 432 12.78 6.63 -13.72
C GLY A 432 12.15 5.55 -12.85
N ALA A 433 11.99 4.37 -13.44
CA ALA A 433 11.49 3.20 -12.73
C ALA A 433 12.40 2.86 -11.53
N ASN A 434 11.81 2.61 -10.38
CA ASN A 434 12.54 2.20 -9.20
C ASN A 434 12.85 0.70 -9.27
N LYS A 435 14.13 0.35 -9.35
CA LYS A 435 14.61 -1.04 -9.29
C LYS A 435 14.09 -1.78 -8.04
N TRP A 436 13.85 -1.05 -6.97
CA TRP A 436 13.41 -1.57 -5.68
C TRP A 436 11.93 -1.30 -5.41
N SER A 437 11.11 -1.10 -6.43
CA SER A 437 9.65 -1.06 -6.32
C SER A 437 9.11 -2.36 -5.72
N GLY A 438 8.03 -2.28 -4.94
CA GLY A 438 7.32 -3.45 -4.45
C GLY A 438 6.81 -4.31 -5.60
N LEU A 439 6.80 -5.63 -5.42
CA LEU A 439 6.36 -6.59 -6.44
C LEU A 439 4.88 -6.96 -6.31
N MET A 440 4.17 -6.47 -5.30
CA MET A 440 2.74 -6.75 -5.15
C MET A 440 1.89 -5.85 -6.06
N PRO A 441 1.18 -6.41 -7.05
CA PRO A 441 0.22 -5.64 -7.81
C PRO A 441 -0.99 -5.33 -6.92
N THR A 442 -1.36 -4.04 -6.81
CA THR A 442 -2.58 -3.63 -6.12
C THR A 442 -3.55 -2.99 -7.12
N PRO A 443 -4.80 -3.46 -7.22
CA PRO A 443 -5.77 -2.89 -8.15
C PRO A 443 -6.04 -1.41 -7.87
N GLU A 444 -6.00 -0.62 -8.94
CA GLU A 444 -6.63 0.69 -8.99
C GLU A 444 -8.10 0.51 -9.38
N PHE A 445 -9.00 1.24 -8.72
CA PHE A 445 -10.45 1.07 -8.90
C PHE A 445 -11.13 2.29 -9.54
N ILE A 446 -10.43 3.41 -9.66
CA ILE A 446 -11.03 4.68 -10.08
C ILE A 446 -10.50 5.09 -11.44
N ASP A 447 -9.20 5.30 -11.58
CA ASP A 447 -8.68 6.04 -12.73
C ASP A 447 -8.60 5.16 -13.99
N GLU A 448 -8.09 3.94 -13.86
CA GLU A 448 -7.90 3.01 -14.97
C GLU A 448 -8.63 1.69 -14.77
N GLU A 449 -9.41 1.24 -15.77
CA GLU A 449 -10.08 -0.05 -15.71
C GLU A 449 -9.06 -1.18 -15.70
N TYR A 450 -9.05 -1.96 -14.62
CA TYR A 450 -8.06 -3.02 -14.41
C TYR A 450 -6.63 -2.53 -14.15
N GLY A 451 -6.44 -1.23 -13.91
CA GLY A 451 -5.15 -0.66 -13.54
C GLY A 451 -4.57 -1.33 -12.30
N MET A 452 -3.25 -1.35 -12.22
CA MET A 452 -2.48 -1.87 -11.09
C MET A 452 -1.42 -0.84 -10.74
N TRP A 453 -1.27 -0.57 -9.44
CA TRP A 453 -0.15 0.19 -8.93
C TRP A 453 0.77 -0.68 -8.08
N PHE A 454 2.00 -0.20 -7.92
CA PHE A 454 3.05 -0.86 -7.14
C PHE A 454 3.66 0.14 -6.17
N GLN A 455 4.15 -0.36 -5.04
CA GLN A 455 4.74 0.50 -4.03
C GLN A 455 6.08 1.06 -4.49
N ASN A 456 6.22 2.38 -4.44
CA ASN A 456 7.41 3.12 -4.87
C ASN A 456 7.83 2.73 -6.30
N ALA A 457 6.89 2.66 -7.24
CA ALA A 457 7.10 2.16 -8.60
C ALA A 457 8.14 2.97 -9.38
N TYR A 458 8.09 4.30 -9.26
CA TYR A 458 9.06 5.22 -9.85
C TYR A 458 9.73 6.03 -8.76
N ARG A 459 10.90 6.60 -9.06
CA ARG A 459 11.62 7.46 -8.14
C ARG A 459 12.42 8.55 -8.85
N TYR A 460 12.73 9.62 -8.12
CA TYR A 460 13.64 10.68 -8.54
C TYR A 460 14.24 11.39 -7.32
N VAL A 461 15.29 12.18 -7.54
CA VAL A 461 15.91 13.00 -6.48
C VAL A 461 16.08 14.42 -6.97
N ILE A 462 15.61 15.39 -6.19
CA ILE A 462 15.87 16.82 -6.44
C ILE A 462 16.81 17.38 -5.37
N ARG A 463 17.55 18.43 -5.73
CA ARG A 463 18.34 19.23 -4.78
C ARG A 463 18.50 20.66 -5.27
N GLY A 464 17.83 21.60 -4.61
CA GLY A 464 17.98 23.03 -4.92
C GLY A 464 17.25 23.47 -6.19
N ARG A 465 17.51 24.71 -6.61
CA ARG A 465 17.00 25.29 -7.86
C ARG A 465 17.97 25.07 -9.04
N THR A 466 17.43 24.98 -10.26
CA THR A 466 18.23 25.15 -11.48
C THR A 466 18.71 26.60 -11.55
N GLY A 467 20.01 26.78 -11.78
CA GLY A 467 20.67 28.09 -11.88
C GLY A 467 20.19 28.94 -13.05
#